data_AF-A0A1I1A806-F1
#
_entry.id   AF-A0A1I1A806-F1
#
_cell.length_a   1.000
_cell.length_b   1.000
_cell.length_c   1.000
_cell.angle_alpha   90.00
_cell.angle_beta   90.00
_cell.angle_gamma   90.00
#
_symmetry.space_group_name_H-M   'P 1'
#
loop_
_entity.id
_entity.type
_entity.pdbx_description
1 polymer ?
#
loop_
_entity_poly.entity_id
_entity_poly.type
_entity_poly.pdbx_seq_one_letter_code
_entity_poly.pdbx_strand_id
1 'polypeptide(L)'
;MQDWEARVAALWQQVDVISPKALVTGIDALAAERPADDAVALFERACARDTAGLESAAEPLYRAALASKGLDPYRQARASIQLGSTLRLLGRLEESEQLLAAQLQRYAEVGYGNALYDETRAILALT
;
A
#
# COMPACT_ATOMS: atom_id res chain seq x y z
N MET A 1 1.14 10.89 -17.52
CA MET A 1 0.65 10.42 -16.19
C MET A 1 -0.28 9.22 -16.36
N GLN A 2 -1.34 9.32 -17.19
CA GLN A 2 -2.22 8.16 -17.51
C GLN A 2 -1.48 6.98 -18.13
N ASP A 3 -0.46 7.21 -18.96
CA ASP A 3 0.32 6.12 -19.56
C ASP A 3 1.07 5.28 -18.51
N TRP A 4 1.65 5.92 -17.50
CA TRP A 4 2.36 5.23 -16.43
C TRP A 4 1.40 4.39 -15.56
N GLU A 5 0.28 4.98 -15.12
CA GLU A 5 -0.72 4.26 -14.33
C GLU A 5 -1.35 3.11 -15.12
N ALA A 6 -1.58 3.28 -16.42
CA ALA A 6 -2.07 2.22 -17.30
C ALA A 6 -1.08 1.07 -17.42
N ARG A 7 0.23 1.35 -17.52
CA ARG A 7 1.29 0.32 -17.56
C ARG A 7 1.41 -0.42 -16.22
N VAL A 8 1.30 0.29 -15.10
CA VAL A 8 1.23 -0.33 -13.76
C VAL A 8 0.00 -1.24 -13.67
N ALA A 9 -1.17 -0.75 -14.06
CA ALA A 9 -2.41 -1.53 -14.06
C ALA A 9 -2.32 -2.78 -14.97
N ALA A 10 -1.74 -2.64 -16.17
CA ALA A 10 -1.54 -3.75 -17.10
C ALA A 10 -0.58 -4.82 -16.56
N LEU A 11 0.40 -4.43 -15.74
CA LEU A 11 1.26 -5.37 -15.05
C LEU A 11 0.51 -6.09 -13.92
N TRP A 12 -0.29 -5.37 -13.12
CA TRP A 12 -1.12 -5.96 -12.07
C TRP A 12 -2.17 -6.94 -12.61
N GLN A 13 -2.69 -6.73 -13.82
CA GLN A 13 -3.60 -7.69 -14.48
C GLN A 13 -2.95 -9.05 -14.74
N GLN A 14 -1.62 -9.15 -14.69
CA GLN A 14 -0.88 -10.38 -14.92
C GLN A 14 -0.38 -11.04 -13.63
N VAL A 15 -0.77 -10.54 -12.45
CA VAL A 15 -0.26 -11.00 -11.13
C VAL A 15 -0.40 -12.50 -10.92
N ASP A 16 -1.48 -13.11 -11.41
CA ASP A 16 -1.73 -14.56 -11.30
C ASP A 16 -0.95 -15.40 -12.32
N VAL A 17 -0.36 -14.75 -13.33
CA VAL A 17 0.35 -15.40 -14.45
C VAL A 17 1.87 -15.27 -14.29
N ILE A 18 2.36 -14.13 -13.81
CA ILE A 18 3.79 -13.87 -13.67
C ILE A 18 4.28 -14.27 -12.28
N SER A 19 5.56 -14.64 -12.19
CA SER A 19 6.17 -14.92 -10.88
C SER A 19 6.19 -13.67 -9.99
N PRO A 20 6.13 -13.82 -8.65
CA PRO A 20 6.24 -12.67 -7.74
C PRO A 20 7.53 -11.85 -7.94
N LYS A 21 8.65 -12.51 -8.28
CA LYS A 21 9.90 -11.83 -8.61
C LYS A 21 9.77 -10.95 -9.86
N ALA A 22 9.06 -11.43 -10.88
CA ALA A 22 8.82 -10.67 -12.11
C ALA A 22 7.91 -9.46 -11.85
N LEU A 23 6.89 -9.61 -11.01
CA LEU A 23 6.05 -8.50 -10.56
C LEU A 23 6.88 -7.41 -9.86
N VAL A 24 7.68 -7.78 -8.86
CA VAL A 24 8.55 -6.83 -8.13
C VAL A 24 9.50 -6.11 -9.09
N THR A 25 10.14 -6.85 -10.00
CA THR A 25 11.07 -6.27 -10.98
C THR A 25 10.37 -5.29 -11.92
N GLY A 26 9.19 -5.65 -12.44
CA GLY A 26 8.43 -4.80 -13.34
C GLY A 26 7.90 -3.52 -12.66
N ILE A 27 7.41 -3.63 -11.44
CA ILE A 27 6.96 -2.48 -10.66
C ILE A 27 8.14 -1.58 -10.27
N ASP A 28 9.29 -2.13 -9.88
CA ASP A 28 10.49 -1.34 -9.60
C ASP A 28 10.98 -0.57 -10.85
N ALA A 29 10.93 -1.21 -12.03
CA ALA A 29 11.28 -0.55 -13.28
C ALA A 29 10.35 0.62 -13.62
N LEU A 30 9.04 0.43 -13.46
CA LEU A 30 8.05 1.50 -13.66
C LEU A 30 8.22 2.61 -12.62
N ALA A 31 8.45 2.27 -11.35
CA ALA A 31 8.65 3.25 -10.30
C ALA A 31 9.91 4.11 -10.51
N ALA A 32 10.96 3.58 -11.13
CA ALA A 32 12.17 4.32 -11.48
C ALA A 32 11.94 5.43 -12.52
N GLU A 33 10.82 5.43 -13.23
CA GLU A 33 10.41 6.50 -14.16
C GLU A 33 9.83 7.73 -13.41
N ARG A 34 9.67 7.64 -12.07
CA ARG A 34 9.08 8.67 -11.21
C ARG A 34 10.12 9.18 -10.20
N PRO A 35 9.90 10.35 -9.58
CA PRO A 35 10.72 10.80 -8.45
C PRO A 35 10.81 9.73 -7.35
N ALA A 36 11.96 9.64 -6.68
CA ALA A 36 12.20 8.61 -5.67
C ALA A 36 11.25 8.69 -4.45
N ASP A 37 10.67 9.87 -4.22
CA ASP A 37 9.71 10.18 -3.15
C ASP A 37 8.25 10.26 -3.63
N ASP A 38 7.98 9.85 -4.88
CA ASP A 38 6.62 9.78 -5.43
C ASP A 38 5.78 8.78 -4.63
N ALA A 39 4.74 9.28 -3.96
CA ALA A 39 3.93 8.51 -3.02
C ALA A 39 3.31 7.27 -3.69
N VAL A 40 2.81 7.43 -4.92
CA VAL A 40 2.13 6.38 -5.67
C VAL A 40 3.15 5.32 -6.11
N ALA A 41 4.32 5.73 -6.61
CA ALA A 41 5.39 4.79 -6.97
C ALA A 41 5.88 3.99 -5.75
N LEU A 42 6.04 4.62 -4.59
CA LEU A 42 6.41 3.95 -3.34
C LEU A 42 5.32 2.95 -2.90
N PHE A 43 4.06 3.35 -3.00
CA PHE A 43 2.91 2.49 -2.69
C PHE A 43 2.87 1.23 -3.58
N GLU A 44 3.02 1.39 -4.89
CA GLU A 44 3.02 0.26 -5.83
C GLU A 44 4.19 -0.70 -5.55
N ARG A 45 5.39 -0.15 -5.28
CA ARG A 45 6.57 -0.94 -4.89
C ARG A 45 6.35 -1.73 -3.60
N ALA A 46 5.64 -1.15 -2.64
CA ALA A 46 5.27 -1.82 -1.39
C ALA A 46 4.31 -2.99 -1.67
N CYS A 47 3.23 -2.74 -2.43
CA CYS A 47 2.25 -3.75 -2.82
C CYS A 47 2.89 -4.93 -3.55
N ALA A 48 3.81 -4.70 -4.47
CA ALA A 48 4.49 -5.78 -5.21
C ALA A 48 5.31 -6.70 -4.29
N ARG A 49 5.98 -6.12 -3.28
CA ARG A 49 6.76 -6.87 -2.29
C ARG A 49 5.87 -7.62 -1.32
N ASP A 50 4.80 -6.99 -0.86
CA ASP A 50 3.80 -7.61 0.02
C ASP A 50 3.13 -8.82 -0.66
N THR A 51 2.76 -8.67 -1.94
CA THR A 51 2.25 -9.78 -2.77
C THR A 51 3.27 -10.89 -2.96
N ALA A 52 4.56 -10.57 -2.92
CA ALA A 52 5.64 -11.54 -3.02
C ALA A 52 6.04 -12.20 -1.69
N GLY A 53 5.34 -11.91 -0.58
CA GLY A 53 5.69 -12.39 0.76
C GLY A 53 7.02 -11.81 1.26
N LEU A 54 7.31 -10.56 0.89
CA LEU A 54 8.51 -9.82 1.29
C LEU A 54 8.13 -8.68 2.24
N GLU A 55 7.45 -9.00 3.34
CA GLU A 55 6.86 -8.05 4.29
C GLU A 55 7.90 -7.06 4.83
N SER A 56 9.07 -7.57 5.21
CA SER A 56 10.18 -6.73 5.71
C SER A 56 10.69 -5.72 4.69
N ALA A 57 10.53 -6.00 3.39
CA ALA A 57 10.89 -5.07 2.33
C ALA A 57 9.72 -4.14 1.94
N ALA A 58 8.48 -4.57 2.15
CA ALA A 58 7.27 -3.77 1.87
C ALA A 58 7.06 -2.68 2.94
N GLU A 59 7.26 -3.01 4.21
CA GLU A 59 7.03 -2.12 5.36
C GLU A 59 7.65 -0.71 5.22
N PRO A 60 8.96 -0.56 4.93
CA PRO A 60 9.55 0.79 4.82
C PRO A 60 8.97 1.60 3.65
N LEU A 61 8.52 0.93 2.58
CA LEU A 61 7.94 1.58 1.40
C LEU A 61 6.51 2.06 1.66
N TYR A 62 5.69 1.27 2.37
CA TYR A 62 4.38 1.73 2.79
C TYR A 62 4.48 2.96 3.70
N ARG A 63 5.41 2.97 4.65
CA ARG A 63 5.64 4.14 5.51
C ARG A 63 6.05 5.36 4.71
N ALA A 64 6.97 5.20 3.76
CA ALA A 64 7.41 6.30 2.92
C ALA A 64 6.25 6.85 2.07
N ALA A 65 5.41 5.97 1.52
CA ALA A 65 4.21 6.37 0.78
C ALA A 65 3.21 7.13 1.66
N LEU A 66 2.92 6.65 2.87
CA LEU A 66 2.00 7.26 3.82
C LEU A 66 2.52 8.59 4.41
N ALA A 67 3.84 8.75 4.50
CA ALA A 67 4.47 10.01 4.92
C ALA A 67 4.44 11.06 3.80
N SER A 68 4.40 10.63 2.55
CA SER A 68 4.25 11.50 1.39
C SER A 68 2.78 11.92 1.28
N LYS A 69 2.50 13.23 1.33
CA LYS A 69 1.12 13.79 1.23
C LYS A 69 0.50 13.65 -0.18
N GLY A 70 0.97 12.69 -0.98
CA GLY A 70 0.63 12.52 -2.39
C GLY A 70 -0.33 11.38 -2.70
N LEU A 71 -0.79 10.62 -1.70
CA LEU A 71 -1.82 9.61 -1.89
C LEU A 71 -3.22 10.23 -1.84
N ASP A 72 -4.07 9.83 -2.78
CA ASP A 72 -5.51 10.07 -2.67
C ASP A 72 -6.12 9.28 -1.49
N PRO A 73 -7.33 9.63 -1.00
CA PRO A 73 -7.93 8.98 0.17
C PRO A 73 -8.08 7.46 0.05
N TYR A 74 -8.32 6.94 -1.16
CA TYR A 74 -8.45 5.50 -1.39
C TYR A 74 -7.08 4.81 -1.26
N ARG A 75 -6.05 5.33 -1.92
CA ARG A 75 -4.68 4.80 -1.81
C ARG A 75 -4.13 4.95 -0.39
N GLN A 76 -4.42 6.04 0.31
CA GLN A 76 -4.06 6.24 1.70
C GLN A 76 -4.67 5.16 2.59
N ALA A 77 -5.99 4.90 2.46
CA ALA A 77 -6.65 3.84 3.21
C ALA A 77 -6.08 2.45 2.88
N ARG A 78 -5.88 2.15 1.58
CA ARG A 78 -5.31 0.89 1.14
C ARG A 78 -3.89 0.67 1.66
N ALA A 79 -3.05 1.71 1.64
CA ALA A 79 -1.68 1.65 2.18
C ALA A 79 -1.68 1.41 3.70
N SER A 80 -2.57 2.05 4.46
CA SER A 80 -2.74 1.81 5.89
C SER A 80 -3.17 0.37 6.20
N ILE A 81 -4.13 -0.16 5.44
CA ILE A 81 -4.64 -1.54 5.58
C ILE A 81 -3.52 -2.56 5.30
N GLN A 82 -2.83 -2.40 4.17
CA GLN A 82 -1.76 -3.32 3.80
C GLN A 82 -0.61 -3.26 4.79
N LEU A 83 -0.14 -2.07 5.18
CA LEU A 83 0.90 -1.93 6.21
C LEU A 83 0.46 -2.52 7.54
N GLY A 84 -0.80 -2.37 7.96
CA GLY A 84 -1.32 -3.03 9.15
C GLY A 84 -1.18 -4.55 9.06
N SER A 85 -1.62 -5.15 7.94
CA SER A 85 -1.43 -6.58 7.69
C SER A 85 0.05 -6.99 7.70
N THR A 86 0.93 -6.25 7.03
CA THR A 86 2.37 -6.47 7.02
C THR A 86 2.96 -6.41 8.44
N LEU A 87 2.59 -5.43 9.25
CA LEU A 87 3.06 -5.29 10.63
C LEU A 87 2.62 -6.47 11.50
N ARG A 88 1.39 -6.96 11.30
CA ARG A 88 0.87 -8.17 11.94
C ARG A 88 1.73 -9.40 11.65
N LEU A 89 2.07 -9.61 10.37
CA LEU A 89 2.94 -10.71 9.94
C LEU A 89 4.37 -10.59 10.50
N LEU A 90 4.83 -9.36 10.75
CA LEU A 90 6.10 -9.07 11.40
C LEU A 90 6.04 -9.10 12.94
N GLY A 91 4.89 -9.44 13.54
CA GLY A 91 4.70 -9.53 14.99
C GLY A 91 4.59 -8.19 15.72
N ARG A 92 4.33 -7.09 15.00
CA ARG A 92 4.20 -5.72 15.53
C ARG A 92 2.72 -5.35 15.68
N LEU A 93 2.01 -6.08 16.55
CA LEU A 93 0.54 -5.98 16.68
C LEU A 93 0.07 -4.61 17.16
N GLU A 94 0.69 -4.07 18.21
CA GLU A 94 0.29 -2.78 18.80
C GLU A 94 0.42 -1.63 17.78
N GLU A 95 1.44 -1.69 16.92
CA GLU A 95 1.64 -0.68 15.91
C GLU A 95 0.65 -0.82 14.75
N SER A 96 0.29 -2.05 14.40
CA SER A 96 -0.80 -2.30 13.45
C SER A 96 -2.13 -1.74 13.97
N GLU A 97 -2.44 -1.96 15.25
CA GLU A 97 -3.65 -1.45 15.89
C GLU A 97 -3.69 0.10 15.84
N GLN A 98 -2.60 0.74 16.26
CA GLN A 98 -2.48 2.20 16.26
C GLN A 98 -2.65 2.79 14.85
N LEU A 99 -2.03 2.17 13.85
CA LEU A 99 -2.13 2.60 12.45
C LEU A 99 -3.58 2.53 11.94
N LEU A 100 -4.26 1.41 12.19
CA LEU A 100 -5.62 1.20 11.71
C LEU A 100 -6.63 2.05 12.46
N ALA A 101 -6.44 2.26 13.77
CA ALA A 101 -7.24 3.20 14.56
C ALA A 101 -7.09 4.65 14.05
N ALA A 102 -5.86 5.07 13.71
CA ALA A 102 -5.63 6.37 13.10
C ALA A 102 -6.33 6.48 11.73
N GLN A 103 -6.30 5.42 10.91
CA GLN A 103 -7.04 5.39 9.65
C GLN A 103 -8.56 5.51 9.86
N LEU A 104 -9.11 4.88 10.92
CA LEU A 104 -10.53 5.03 11.28
C LEU A 104 -10.90 6.47 11.65
N GLN A 105 -10.01 7.19 12.33
CA GLN A 105 -10.22 8.61 12.65
C GLN A 105 -10.25 9.47 11.38
N ARG A 106 -9.43 9.15 10.36
CA ARG A 106 -9.39 9.91 9.10
C ARG A 106 -10.69 9.85 8.32
N TYR A 107 -11.43 8.73 8.39
CA TYR A 107 -12.75 8.64 7.75
C TYR A 107 -13.78 9.61 8.32
N ALA A 108 -13.57 10.13 9.54
CA ALA A 108 -14.43 11.16 10.13
C ALA A 108 -14.09 12.58 9.63
N GLU A 109 -12.97 12.76 8.92
CA GLU A 109 -12.59 14.06 8.35
C GLU A 109 -13.50 14.45 7.19
N VAL A 110 -13.88 15.73 7.14
CA VAL A 110 -14.78 16.25 6.09
C VAL A 110 -14.11 16.10 4.72
N GLY A 111 -14.78 15.39 3.81
CA GLY A 111 -14.32 15.21 2.43
C GLY A 111 -13.31 14.09 2.21
N TYR A 112 -12.94 13.31 3.24
CA TYR A 112 -12.07 12.14 3.07
C TYR A 112 -12.80 10.99 2.34
N GLY A 113 -14.08 10.79 2.65
CA GLY A 113 -14.87 9.65 2.18
C GLY A 113 -14.81 8.46 3.14
N ASN A 114 -15.39 7.33 2.78
CA ASN A 114 -15.48 6.11 3.61
C ASN A 114 -15.01 4.85 2.85
N ALA A 115 -14.26 5.02 1.77
CA ALA A 115 -13.78 3.89 0.99
C ALA A 115 -12.83 3.03 1.82
N LEU A 116 -13.04 1.72 1.80
CA LEU A 116 -12.28 0.73 2.58
C LEU A 116 -12.48 0.81 4.12
N TYR A 117 -13.56 1.46 4.58
CA TYR A 117 -13.86 1.59 6.02
C TYR A 117 -14.04 0.24 6.70
N ASP A 118 -14.83 -0.65 6.10
CA ASP A 118 -15.10 -1.98 6.68
C ASP A 118 -13.88 -2.88 6.60
N GLU A 119 -13.08 -2.76 5.54
CA GLU A 119 -11.80 -3.45 5.39
C GLU A 119 -10.78 -3.01 6.45
N THR A 120 -10.74 -1.71 6.77
CA THR A 120 -9.93 -1.20 7.88
C THR A 120 -10.34 -1.83 9.21
N ARG A 121 -11.65 -1.90 9.48
CA ARG A 121 -12.19 -2.55 10.68
C ARG A 121 -11.91 -4.05 10.71
N ALA A 122 -11.99 -4.71 9.57
CA ALA A 122 -11.74 -6.13 9.44
C ALA A 122 -10.28 -6.46 9.80
N ILE A 123 -9.31 -5.69 9.32
CA ILE A 123 -7.91 -5.90 9.69
C ILE A 123 -7.67 -5.53 11.16
N LEU A 124 -8.27 -4.44 11.66
CA LEU A 124 -8.14 -4.06 13.08
C LEU A 124 -8.68 -5.16 14.02
N ALA A 125 -9.72 -5.89 13.62
CA ALA A 125 -10.23 -7.00 14.42
C ALA A 125 -9.28 -8.22 14.47
N LEU A 126 -8.25 -8.25 13.63
CA LEU A 126 -7.23 -9.32 13.59
C LEU A 126 -5.95 -8.94 14.34
N THR A 127 -5.76 -7.67 14.71
CA THR A 127 -4.58 -7.20 15.47
C THR A 127 -4.78 -7.46 16.94
#